data_AF-A0A1V5JP65-F1
#
_entry.id   AF-A0A1V5JP65-F1
#
_cell.length_a   1.000
_cell.length_b   1.000
_cell.length_c   1.000
_cell.angle_alpha   90.00
_cell.angle_beta   90.00
_cell.angle_gamma   90.00
#
_symmetry.space_group_name_H-M   'P 1'
#
loop_
_entity.id
_entity.type
_entity.pdbx_description
1 polymer ?
#
loop_
_entity_poly.entity_id
_entity_poly.type
_entity_poly.pdbx_seq_one_letter_code
_entity_poly.pdbx_strand_id
1 'polypeptide(L)'
;MKRLLIKIIAKCVELRTKWRGNQFHFISAIKRAERNGRRSYVYFLGGRYHVLTRKDIQRLKVAGVFRHHMSVDTMRCVQLYDTQGHINSHPLYTNITLKGVPIVYKPQKELSHVRNTTGD
;
A
#
# COMPACT_ATOMS: atom_id res chain seq x y z
N MET A 1 1.45 16.37 -26.40
CA MET A 1 2.05 15.26 -25.64
C MET A 1 3.07 15.70 -24.57
N LYS A 2 4.10 16.52 -24.89
CA LYS A 2 5.11 16.98 -23.90
C LYS A 2 4.53 17.58 -22.61
N ARG A 3 3.50 18.43 -22.70
CA ARG A 3 2.82 19.03 -21.52
C ARG A 3 2.10 18.02 -20.63
N LEU A 4 1.53 16.96 -21.21
CA LEU A 4 0.87 15.88 -20.45
C LEU A 4 1.92 15.04 -19.71
N LEU A 5 3.03 14.71 -20.39
CA LEU A 5 4.16 13.99 -19.80
C LEU A 5 4.75 14.76 -18.59
N ILE A 6 4.96 16.07 -18.73
CA ILE A 6 5.46 16.93 -17.65
C ILE A 6 4.50 16.93 -16.46
N LYS A 7 3.18 16.99 -16.68
CA LYS A 7 2.17 16.91 -15.61
C LYS A 7 2.21 15.56 -14.88
N ILE A 8 2.38 14.46 -15.62
CA ILE A 8 2.51 13.11 -15.03
C ILE A 8 3.79 13.03 -14.19
N ILE A 9 4.93 13.49 -14.73
CA ILE A 9 6.21 13.51 -14.00
C ILE A 9 6.11 14.36 -12.74
N ALA A 10 5.54 15.57 -12.83
CA ALA A 10 5.31 16.44 -11.67
C ALA A 10 4.43 15.77 -10.62
N LYS A 11 3.37 15.05 -11.03
CA LYS A 11 2.50 14.28 -10.12
C LYS A 11 3.26 13.14 -9.45
N CYS A 12 4.11 12.43 -10.19
CA CYS A 12 4.97 11.37 -9.64
C CYS A 12 6.00 11.93 -8.65
N VAL A 13 6.61 13.07 -8.93
CA VAL A 13 7.51 13.77 -8.02
C VAL A 13 6.76 14.24 -6.78
N GLU A 14 5.59 14.86 -6.94
CA GLU A 14 4.72 15.27 -5.83
C GLU A 14 4.34 14.09 -4.94
N LEU A 15 3.92 12.96 -5.53
CA LEU A 15 3.64 11.73 -4.79
C LEU A 15 4.88 11.22 -4.07
N ARG A 16 6.04 11.15 -4.75
CA ARG A 16 7.30 10.68 -4.16
C ARG A 16 7.73 11.56 -3.00
N THR A 17 7.57 12.88 -3.11
CA THR A 17 7.87 13.84 -2.05
C THR A 17 6.90 13.68 -0.88
N LYS A 18 5.60 13.48 -1.15
CA LYS A 18 4.60 13.18 -0.11
C LYS A 18 4.80 11.82 0.55
N TRP A 19 5.35 10.83 -0.15
CA TRP A 19 5.76 9.55 0.43
C TRP A 19 6.99 9.74 1.34
N ARG A 20 8.00 10.50 0.86
CA ARG A 20 9.22 10.82 1.60
C ARG A 20 8.97 11.64 2.86
N GLY A 21 8.22 12.74 2.75
CA GLY A 21 7.98 13.65 3.87
C GLY A 21 7.12 13.07 4.99
N ASN A 22 6.53 11.89 4.77
CA ASN A 22 5.48 11.34 5.62
C ASN A 22 5.87 9.96 6.21
N GLN A 23 7.17 9.63 6.22
CA GLN A 23 7.71 8.37 6.74
C GLN A 23 7.26 8.04 8.18
N PHE A 24 7.26 9.02 9.08
CA PHE A 24 6.77 8.84 10.45
C PHE A 24 5.28 8.45 10.49
N HIS A 25 4.49 8.97 9.56
CA HIS A 25 3.07 8.63 9.44
C HIS A 25 2.87 7.21 8.88
N PHE A 26 3.78 6.71 8.05
CA PHE A 26 3.76 5.32 7.61
C PHE A 26 3.97 4.37 8.80
N ILE A 27 5.02 4.58 9.61
CA ILE A 27 5.24 3.78 10.82
C ILE A 27 4.04 3.85 11.75
N SER A 28 3.49 5.05 11.94
CA SER A 28 2.32 5.25 12.79
C SER A 28 1.10 4.50 12.27
N ALA A 29 0.90 4.46 10.95
CA ALA A 29 -0.14 3.68 10.31
C ALA A 29 0.07 2.17 10.51
N ILE A 30 1.31 1.67 10.36
CA ILE A 30 1.61 0.25 10.64
C ILE A 30 1.32 -0.06 12.11
N LYS A 31 1.82 0.74 13.06
CA LYS A 31 1.56 0.55 14.49
C LYS A 31 0.06 0.53 14.80
N ARG A 32 -0.72 1.38 14.14
CA ARG A 32 -2.18 1.42 14.27
C ARG A 32 -2.84 0.17 13.67
N ALA A 33 -2.36 -0.30 12.52
CA ALA A 33 -2.84 -1.51 11.87
C ALA A 33 -2.60 -2.75 12.75
N GLU A 34 -1.41 -2.87 13.34
CA GLU A 34 -1.04 -3.96 14.25
C GLU A 34 -1.85 -3.94 15.56
N ARG A 35 -2.15 -2.75 16.10
CA ARG A 35 -2.98 -2.60 17.31
C ARG A 35 -4.42 -3.04 17.13
N ASN A 36 -4.94 -2.99 15.89
CA ASN A 36 -6.34 -3.32 15.62
C ASN A 36 -6.66 -4.82 15.78
N GLY A 37 -5.65 -5.70 15.86
CA GLY A 37 -5.83 -7.15 16.04
C GLY A 37 -6.58 -7.85 14.89
N ARG A 38 -6.90 -7.13 13.81
CA ARG A 38 -7.60 -7.61 12.63
C ARG A 38 -6.72 -7.38 11.42
N ARG A 39 -6.82 -8.26 10.43
CA ARG A 39 -6.15 -8.07 9.15
C ARG A 39 -6.53 -6.72 8.54
N SER A 40 -5.55 -5.85 8.52
CA SER A 40 -5.59 -4.49 8.02
C SER A 40 -4.49 -4.28 7.00
N TYR A 41 -4.77 -3.39 6.05
CA TYR A 41 -3.90 -3.06 4.94
C TYR A 41 -3.55 -1.58 5.02
N VAL A 42 -2.29 -1.24 4.74
CA VAL A 42 -1.88 0.17 4.66
C VAL A 42 -1.77 0.59 3.20
N TYR A 43 -2.50 1.65 2.84
CA TYR A 43 -2.47 2.26 1.51
C TYR A 43 -2.07 3.72 1.60
N PHE A 44 -1.48 4.26 0.54
CA PHE A 44 -1.29 5.70 0.41
C PHE A 44 -2.31 6.27 -0.57
N LEU A 45 -3.33 6.94 -0.04
CA LEU A 45 -4.45 7.49 -0.80
C LEU A 45 -4.62 8.96 -0.45
N GLY A 46 -4.87 9.81 -1.44
CA GLY A 46 -5.12 11.24 -1.21
C GLY A 46 -4.00 12.00 -0.48
N GLY A 47 -2.75 11.49 -0.52
CA GLY A 47 -1.62 12.12 0.17
C GLY A 47 -1.41 11.67 1.62
N ARG A 48 -2.18 10.69 2.13
CA ARG A 48 -2.08 10.18 3.50
C ARG A 48 -2.02 8.65 3.53
N TYR A 49 -1.45 8.11 4.62
CA TYR A 49 -1.49 6.68 4.89
C TYR A 49 -2.82 6.32 5.54
N HIS A 50 -3.55 5.42 4.90
CA HIS A 50 -4.83 4.89 5.38
C HIS A 50 -4.65 3.44 5.80
N VAL A 51 -5.16 3.12 6.98
CA VAL A 51 -5.28 1.75 7.48
C VAL A 51 -6.71 1.31 7.19
N LEU A 52 -6.88 0.34 6.30
CA LEU A 52 -8.19 -0.14 5.89
C LEU A 52 -8.31 -1.64 6.17
N THR A 53 -9.43 -2.07 6.71
CA THR A 53 -9.81 -3.48 6.75
C THR A 53 -10.56 -3.87 5.48
N ARG A 54 -10.75 -5.17 5.25
CA ARG A 54 -11.61 -5.66 4.15
C ARG A 54 -13.03 -5.07 4.21
N LYS A 55 -13.58 -4.91 5.42
CA LYS A 55 -14.90 -4.29 5.63
C LYS A 55 -14.90 -2.82 5.26
N ASP A 56 -13.83 -2.08 5.58
CA ASP A 56 -13.72 -0.66 5.20
C ASP A 56 -13.61 -0.49 3.69
N ILE A 57 -12.84 -1.37 3.02
CA ILE A 57 -12.76 -1.38 1.55
C ILE A 57 -14.14 -1.63 0.94
N GLN A 58 -14.90 -2.60 1.46
CA GLN A 58 -16.27 -2.85 1.01
C GLN A 58 -17.19 -1.65 1.23
N ARG A 59 -17.13 -1.00 2.40
CA ARG A 59 -17.89 0.22 2.68
C ARG A 59 -17.54 1.35 1.72
N LEU A 60 -16.26 1.55 1.42
CA LEU A 60 -15.79 2.58 0.48
C LEU A 60 -16.22 2.29 -0.96
N LYS A 61 -16.41 1.01 -1.32
CA LYS A 61 -17.01 0.63 -2.62
C LYS A 61 -18.49 1.00 -2.66
N VAL A 62 -19.24 0.68 -1.60
CA VAL A 62 -20.66 1.03 -1.49
C VAL A 62 -20.85 2.54 -1.50
N ALA A 63 -19.95 3.29 -0.86
CA ALA A 63 -19.95 4.75 -0.87
C ALA A 63 -19.48 5.39 -2.19
N GLY A 64 -19.12 4.59 -3.21
CA GLY A 64 -18.66 5.09 -4.51
C GLY A 64 -17.24 5.68 -4.52
N VAL A 65 -16.50 5.60 -3.42
CA VAL A 65 -15.11 6.09 -3.33
C VAL A 65 -14.17 5.18 -4.12
N PHE A 66 -14.42 3.87 -4.09
CA PHE A 66 -13.74 2.89 -4.93
C PHE A 66 -14.68 2.34 -6.00
N ARG A 67 -14.13 2.04 -7.17
CA ARG A 67 -14.89 1.37 -8.24
C ARG A 67 -15.34 -0.02 -7.77
N HIS A 68 -16.51 -0.45 -8.21
CA HIS A 68 -17.06 -1.76 -7.82
C HIS A 68 -16.15 -2.96 -8.13
N HIS A 69 -15.30 -2.89 -9.14
CA HIS A 69 -14.36 -3.96 -9.48
C HIS A 69 -13.06 -3.94 -8.66
N MET A 70 -12.78 -2.91 -7.86
CA MET A 70 -11.57 -2.89 -7.03
C MET A 70 -11.74 -3.90 -5.88
N SER A 71 -11.10 -5.05 -5.99
CA SER A 71 -10.97 -6.02 -4.89
C SER A 71 -9.69 -5.74 -4.10
N VAL A 72 -9.53 -6.39 -2.93
CA VAL A 72 -8.28 -6.34 -2.16
C VAL A 72 -7.10 -6.81 -3.01
N ASP A 73 -7.29 -7.86 -3.82
CA ASP A 73 -6.26 -8.36 -4.73
C ASP A 73 -5.90 -7.37 -5.83
N THR A 74 -6.89 -6.68 -6.40
CA THR A 74 -6.64 -5.59 -7.35
C THR A 74 -5.86 -4.45 -6.69
N MET A 75 -6.14 -4.15 -5.43
CA MET A 75 -5.48 -3.11 -4.65
C MET A 75 -4.10 -3.53 -4.13
N ARG A 76 -3.72 -4.81 -4.22
CA ARG A 76 -2.44 -5.33 -3.73
C ARG A 76 -1.24 -4.65 -4.38
N CYS A 77 -1.36 -4.17 -5.62
CA CYS A 77 -0.29 -3.46 -6.34
C CYS A 77 0.06 -2.09 -5.74
N VAL A 78 -0.87 -1.47 -5.03
CA VAL A 78 -0.72 -0.17 -4.35
C VAL A 78 -0.74 -0.31 -2.83
N GLN A 79 -0.82 -1.54 -2.32
CA GLN A 79 -0.72 -1.86 -0.92
C GLN A 79 0.74 -1.72 -0.47
N LEU A 80 0.93 -1.05 0.66
CA LEU A 80 2.26 -0.79 1.20
C LEU A 80 2.60 -1.72 2.35
N TYR A 81 1.59 -2.21 3.08
CA TYR A 81 1.77 -3.15 4.18
C TYR A 81 0.59 -4.10 4.34
N ASP A 82 0.86 -5.38 4.61
CA ASP A 82 -0.11 -6.38 5.09
C ASP A 82 0.22 -6.77 6.54
N THR A 83 -0.74 -6.63 7.45
CA THR A 83 -0.60 -7.11 8.84
C THR A 83 -0.57 -8.63 8.96
N GLN A 84 -1.19 -9.39 8.05
CA GLN A 84 -1.18 -10.86 8.16
C GLN A 84 0.14 -11.47 7.65
N GLY A 85 0.67 -10.92 6.56
CA GLY A 85 1.92 -11.42 5.97
C GLY A 85 3.16 -10.71 6.47
N HIS A 86 3.00 -9.62 7.23
CA HIS A 86 4.07 -8.66 7.56
C HIS A 86 4.91 -8.27 6.33
N ILE A 87 4.25 -8.19 5.16
CA ILE A 87 4.88 -7.86 3.89
C ILE A 87 4.85 -6.35 3.73
N ASN A 88 6.03 -5.77 3.53
CA ASN A 88 6.18 -4.35 3.25
C ASN A 88 6.65 -4.16 1.80
N SER A 89 5.87 -3.39 1.05
CA SER A 89 6.17 -3.03 -0.35
C SER A 89 6.50 -1.54 -0.48
N HIS A 90 6.72 -0.84 0.63
CA HIS A 90 7.07 0.58 0.63
C HIS A 90 8.49 0.79 0.08
N PRO A 91 8.67 1.52 -1.03
CA PRO A 91 9.94 1.59 -1.78
C PRO A 91 11.07 2.32 -1.03
N LEU A 92 10.73 3.04 0.04
CA LEU A 92 11.68 3.79 0.87
C LEU A 92 11.83 3.20 2.27
N TYR A 93 11.15 2.09 2.56
CA TYR A 93 11.16 1.44 3.87
C TYR A 93 11.48 -0.03 3.66
N THR A 94 12.76 -0.39 3.74
CA THR A 94 13.24 -1.75 3.46
C THR A 94 13.40 -2.61 4.70
N ASN A 95 13.66 -2.01 5.87
CA ASN A 95 13.85 -2.76 7.11
C ASN A 95 13.06 -2.09 8.24
N ILE A 96 12.04 -2.79 8.76
CA ILE A 96 11.33 -2.39 9.98
C ILE A 96 11.26 -3.63 10.88
N THR A 97 11.71 -3.50 12.11
CA THR A 97 11.43 -4.48 13.16
C THR A 97 10.39 -3.85 14.06
N LEU A 98 9.17 -4.41 14.09
CA LEU A 98 8.11 -3.93 14.96
C LEU A 98 7.81 -4.98 16.02
N LYS A 99 8.05 -4.64 17.29
CA LYS A 99 7.82 -5.53 18.45
C LYS A 99 8.45 -6.92 18.30
N GLY A 100 9.64 -7.01 17.69
CA GLY A 100 10.33 -8.28 17.46
C GLY A 100 9.84 -9.07 16.24
N VAL A 101 8.81 -8.61 15.53
CA VAL A 101 8.38 -9.19 14.25
C VAL A 101 9.22 -8.58 13.12
N PRO A 102 9.97 -9.39 12.34
CA PRO A 102 10.66 -8.90 11.16
C PRO A 102 9.63 -8.62 10.06
N ILE A 103 9.56 -7.38 9.60
CA ILE A 103 8.75 -7.01 8.46
C ILE A 103 9.56 -7.26 7.19
N VAL A 104 9.07 -8.18 6.35
CA VAL A 104 9.77 -8.62 5.14
C VAL A 104 9.52 -7.64 4.01
N TYR A 105 10.58 -7.05 3.48
CA TYR A 105 10.49 -6.23 2.28
C TYR A 105 10.39 -7.09 1.03
N LYS A 106 9.37 -6.84 0.20
CA LYS A 106 9.28 -7.40 -1.15
C LYS A 106 9.44 -6.28 -2.18
N PRO A 107 10.55 -6.26 -2.94
CA PRO A 107 10.68 -5.33 -4.06
C PRO A 107 9.58 -5.62 -5.09
N GLN A 108 9.02 -4.56 -5.66
CA GLN A 108 7.84 -4.62 -6.54
C GLN A 108 8.00 -5.56 -7.75
N LYS A 109 9.24 -5.87 -8.16
CA LYS A 109 9.58 -6.83 -9.23
C LYS A 109 9.21 -8.29 -8.93
N GLU A 110 9.15 -8.70 -7.67
CA GLU A 110 8.85 -10.10 -7.32
C GLU A 110 7.35 -10.40 -7.29
N LEU A 111 6.50 -9.40 -7.07
CA LEU A 111 5.03 -9.54 -7.06
C LEU A 111 4.45 -9.87 -8.44
N SER A 112 5.18 -9.57 -9.53
CA SER A 112 4.81 -9.92 -10.90
C SER A 112 5.25 -11.32 -11.33
N HIS A 113 6.20 -11.97 -10.64
CA HIS A 113 6.69 -13.31 -11.01
C HIS A 113 5.88 -14.46 -10.42
N VAL A 114 5.05 -14.23 -9.41
CA VAL A 114 4.16 -15.25 -8.84
C VAL A 114 2.93 -15.51 -9.73
N ARG A 115 2.78 -14.79 -10.85
CA ARG A 115 1.65 -14.98 -11.80
C ARG A 115 1.87 -16.06 -12.85
N ASN A 116 3.05 -16.68 -12.94
CA ASN A 116 3.37 -17.59 -14.04
C ASN A 116 3.48 -19.08 -13.65
N THR A 117 3.05 -19.49 -12.44
CA THR A 117 3.19 -20.89 -11.98
C THR A 117 1.91 -21.51 -11.42
N THR A 118 0.73 -21.05 -11.84
CA THR A 118 -0.52 -21.76 -11.56
C THR A 118 -1.43 -21.66 -12.78
N GLY A 119 -1.01 -22.38 -13.81
CA GLY A 119 -1.70 -22.53 -15.07
C GLY A 119 -1.25 -23.84 -15.69
N ASP A 120 -1.57 -24.93 -14.99
CA ASP A 120 -1.73 -26.30 -15.50
C ASP A 120 -2.98 -26.87 -14.83
#